data_AF-A0A2J6HEK4-F1
#
_entry.id   AF-A0A2J6HEK4-F1
#
_cell.length_a   1.000
_cell.length_b   1.000
_cell.length_c   1.000
_cell.angle_alpha   90.00
_cell.angle_beta   90.00
_cell.angle_gamma   90.00
#
_symmetry.space_group_name_H-M   'P 1'
#
loop_
_entity.id
_entity.type
_entity.pdbx_description
1 polymer ?
#
loop_
_entity_poly.entity_id
_entity_poly.type
_entity_poly.pdbx_seq_one_letter_code
_entity_poly.pdbx_strand_id
1 'polypeptide(L)'
;MRSFFKRDNIWLGMGVALVVPVLIFFLLILINSFSGKDHLLQKDTMQLIAIFVNLIPFRYYLVRVKADRTGRGILLITIIMALVYFYFNIEL
;
A
#
# COMPACT_ATOMS: atom_id res chain seq x y z
N MET A 1 3.24 25.18 0.94
CA MET A 1 3.34 23.74 0.58
C MET A 1 2.01 22.95 0.75
N ARG A 2 0.82 23.58 0.60
CA ARG A 2 -0.49 22.92 0.84
C ARG A 2 -1.31 22.58 -0.43
N SER A 3 -0.79 22.87 -1.64
CA SER A 3 -1.55 22.70 -2.89
C SER A 3 -1.27 21.40 -3.64
N PHE A 4 -0.21 20.65 -3.30
CA PHE A 4 0.16 19.44 -4.07
C PHE A 4 -0.75 18.24 -3.77
N PHE A 5 -1.14 18.05 -2.50
CA PHE A 5 -2.02 16.95 -2.05
C PHE A 5 -3.51 17.12 -2.42
N LYS A 6 -3.91 18.26 -2.99
CA LYS A 6 -5.28 18.54 -3.46
C LYS A 6 -5.43 18.52 -4.97
N ARG A 7 -4.35 18.25 -5.72
CA ARG A 7 -4.47 18.01 -7.16
C ARG A 7 -5.07 16.63 -7.35
N ASP A 8 -6.32 16.61 -7.79
CA ASP A 8 -6.99 15.37 -8.15
C ASP A 8 -6.34 14.77 -9.41
N ASN A 9 -5.30 13.96 -9.19
CA ASN A 9 -4.49 13.42 -10.26
C ASN A 9 -4.23 11.93 -9.99
N ILE A 10 -4.49 11.11 -11.01
CA ILE A 10 -4.32 9.66 -10.94
C ILE A 10 -2.87 9.31 -10.58
N TRP A 11 -1.89 10.02 -11.14
CA TRP A 11 -0.47 9.84 -10.88
C TRP A 11 -0.09 10.01 -9.40
N LEU A 12 -0.74 10.94 -8.69
CA LEU A 12 -0.51 11.13 -7.26
C LEU A 12 -0.98 9.90 -6.49
N GLY A 13 -2.17 9.39 -6.83
CA GLY A 13 -2.71 8.18 -6.24
C GLY A 13 -1.82 6.96 -6.46
N MET A 14 -1.30 6.81 -7.69
CA MET A 14 -0.37 5.74 -8.02
C MET A 14 0.92 5.82 -7.19
N GLY A 15 1.52 7.02 -7.08
CA GLY A 15 2.71 7.24 -6.28
C GLY A 15 2.50 6.91 -4.80
N VAL A 16 1.38 7.37 -4.22
CA VAL A 16 1.01 7.06 -2.83
C VAL A 16 0.86 5.55 -2.64
N ALA A 17 0.16 4.87 -3.54
CA ALA A 17 -0.08 3.44 -3.45
C ALA A 17 1.19 2.60 -3.59
N LEU A 18 2.25 3.09 -4.24
CA LEU A 18 3.54 2.40 -4.28
C LEU A 18 4.39 2.69 -3.04
N VAL A 19 4.41 3.94 -2.58
CA VAL A 19 5.26 4.36 -1.45
C VAL A 19 4.76 3.77 -0.13
N VAL A 20 3.44 3.74 0.08
CA VAL A 20 2.86 3.28 1.35
C VAL A 20 3.19 1.81 1.66
N PRO A 21 2.98 0.83 0.76
CA PRO A 21 3.33 -0.56 1.02
C PRO A 21 4.82 -0.75 1.26
N VAL A 22 5.69 -0.05 0.53
CA VAL A 22 7.16 -0.14 0.72
C VAL A 22 7.55 0.32 2.12
N LEU A 23 7.01 1.46 2.58
CA LEU A 23 7.26 1.96 3.93
C LEU A 23 6.74 1.01 5.01
N ILE A 24 5.54 0.46 4.82
CA ILE A 24 4.94 -0.49 5.77
C ILE A 24 5.72 -1.79 5.81
N PHE A 25 6.11 -2.33 4.65
CA PHE A 25 6.88 -3.57 4.58
C PHE A 25 8.25 -3.42 5.26
N PHE A 26 8.92 -2.29 5.05
CA PHE A 26 10.18 -1.98 5.75
C PHE A 26 9.98 -1.90 7.26
N LEU A 27 8.89 -1.27 7.72
CA LEU A 27 8.55 -1.21 9.15
C LEU A 27 8.27 -2.61 9.72
N LEU A 28 7.56 -3.47 8.99
CA LEU A 28 7.28 -4.85 9.41
C LEU A 28 8.56 -5.69 9.52
N ILE A 29 9.49 -5.54 8.58
CA ILE A 29 10.81 -6.20 8.67
C ILE A 29 11.52 -5.76 9.94
N LEU A 30 11.55 -4.45 10.21
CA LEU A 30 12.23 -3.89 11.38
C LEU A 30 11.63 -4.47 12.67
N ILE A 31 10.30 -4.46 12.79
CA ILE A 31 9.59 -5.06 13.94
C ILE A 31 9.94 -6.54 14.09
N ASN A 32 9.96 -7.30 13.00
CA ASN A 32 10.28 -8.74 13.04
C ASN A 32 11.72 -8.97 13.49
N SER A 33 12.68 -8.15 13.02
CA SER A 33 14.08 -8.20 13.45
C SER A 33 14.27 -7.86 14.93
N PHE A 34 13.52 -6.90 15.46
CA PHE A 34 13.62 -6.51 16.88
C PHE A 34 12.93 -7.48 17.83
N SER A 35 11.98 -8.30 17.35
CA SER A 35 11.18 -9.11 18.25
C SER A 35 11.88 -10.37 18.79
N GLY A 36 13.09 -10.69 18.30
CA GLY A 36 13.90 -11.82 18.79
C GLY A 36 13.29 -13.22 18.61
N LYS A 37 12.12 -13.31 17.97
CA LYS A 37 11.49 -14.55 17.54
C LYS A 37 11.73 -14.68 16.04
N ASP A 38 12.47 -15.70 15.65
CA ASP A 38 12.63 -16.03 14.24
C ASP A 38 11.23 -16.28 13.64
N HIS A 39 10.79 -15.37 12.77
CA HIS A 39 9.55 -15.44 11.98
C HIS A 39 8.23 -15.16 12.72
N LEU A 40 8.13 -14.03 13.44
CA LEU A 40 6.87 -13.59 14.03
C LEU A 40 5.77 -13.38 12.97
N LEU A 41 6.17 -12.90 11.78
CA LEU A 41 5.35 -12.91 10.57
C LEU A 41 6.12 -13.60 9.44
N GLN A 42 5.42 -14.35 8.59
CA GLN A 42 5.98 -14.84 7.34
C GLN A 42 6.08 -13.70 6.32
N LYS A 43 7.02 -13.80 5.37
CA LYS A 43 7.24 -12.76 4.35
C LYS A 43 5.98 -12.51 3.53
N ASP A 44 5.26 -13.55 3.17
CA ASP A 44 4.05 -13.47 2.35
C ASP A 44 2.94 -12.74 3.10
N THR A 45 2.78 -13.03 4.39
CA THR A 45 1.85 -12.30 5.28
C THR A 45 2.23 -10.82 5.37
N MET A 46 3.52 -10.50 5.51
CA MET A 46 3.97 -9.10 5.55
C MET A 46 3.70 -8.37 4.23
N GLN A 47 3.90 -9.01 3.08
CA GLN A 47 3.59 -8.43 1.77
C GLN A 47 2.09 -8.15 1.65
N LEU A 48 1.25 -9.11 2.04
CA LEU A 48 -0.20 -8.95 2.01
C LEU A 48 -0.63 -7.78 2.91
N ILE A 49 -0.14 -7.72 4.16
CA ILE A 49 -0.43 -6.61 5.08
C ILE A 49 -0.02 -5.27 4.44
N ALA A 50 1.18 -5.17 3.89
CA ALA A 50 1.68 -3.96 3.26
C ALA A 50 0.77 -3.48 2.12
N ILE A 51 0.27 -4.39 1.27
CA ILE A 51 -0.68 -4.05 0.20
C ILE A 51 -2.02 -3.59 0.79
N PHE A 52 -2.54 -4.29 1.80
CA PHE A 52 -3.82 -3.94 2.43
C PHE A 52 -3.82 -2.57 3.11
N VAL A 53 -2.67 -2.09 3.59
CA VAL A 53 -2.57 -0.75 4.18
C VAL A 53 -2.94 0.36 3.19
N ASN A 54 -2.88 0.13 1.87
CA ASN A 54 -3.36 1.10 0.87
C ASN A 54 -4.86 1.45 0.98
N LEU A 55 -5.65 0.65 1.70
CA LEU A 55 -7.05 0.99 2.02
C LEU A 55 -7.15 2.26 2.88
N ILE A 56 -6.14 2.55 3.71
CA ILE A 56 -6.11 3.74 4.57
C ILE A 56 -5.99 5.03 3.73
N PRO A 57 -4.95 5.24 2.89
CA PRO A 57 -4.87 6.40 2.03
C PRO A 57 -6.03 6.42 1.02
N PHE A 58 -6.45 5.26 0.48
CA PHE A 58 -7.62 5.19 -0.39
C PHE A 58 -8.86 5.83 0.25
N ARG A 59 -9.24 5.39 1.46
CA ARG A 59 -10.39 5.94 2.18
C ARG A 59 -10.20 7.42 2.51
N TYR A 60 -9.00 7.82 2.89
CA TYR A 60 -8.70 9.23 3.19
C TYR A 60 -8.92 10.13 1.97
N TYR A 61 -8.39 9.75 0.80
CA TYR A 61 -8.52 10.54 -0.41
C TYR A 61 -9.95 10.58 -0.95
N LEU A 62 -10.68 9.46 -0.88
CA LEU A 62 -12.04 9.37 -1.40
C LEU A 62 -13.04 10.08 -0.47
N VAL A 63 -12.99 9.83 0.84
CA VAL A 63 -14.00 10.33 1.78
C VAL A 63 -13.69 11.76 2.26
N ARG A 64 -12.43 12.04 2.62
CA ARG A 64 -12.07 13.30 3.29
C ARG A 64 -11.59 14.37 2.32
N VAL A 65 -10.77 13.99 1.35
CA VAL A 65 -10.22 14.93 0.35
C VAL A 65 -11.16 15.09 -0.85
N LYS A 66 -12.05 14.11 -1.10
CA LYS A 66 -12.95 14.04 -2.27
C LYS A 66 -12.17 14.10 -3.59
N ALA A 67 -10.99 13.48 -3.62
CA ALA A 67 -10.12 13.40 -4.79
C ALA A 67 -10.35 12.06 -5.50
N ASP A 68 -11.40 11.99 -6.31
CA ASP A 68 -11.88 10.76 -6.94
C ASP A 68 -10.83 10.13 -7.89
N ARG A 69 -10.13 10.94 -8.70
CA ARG A 69 -9.09 10.42 -9.62
C ARG A 69 -7.90 9.87 -8.83
N THR A 70 -7.53 10.54 -7.75
CA THR A 70 -6.45 10.08 -6.87
C THR A 70 -6.83 8.76 -6.19
N GLY A 71 -8.05 8.66 -5.65
CA GLY A 71 -8.58 7.43 -5.07
C GLY A 71 -8.60 6.27 -6.07
N ARG A 72 -9.03 6.53 -7.32
CA ARG A 72 -8.98 5.55 -8.41
C ARG A 72 -7.55 5.10 -8.74
N GLY A 73 -6.59 6.02 -8.75
CA GLY A 73 -5.17 5.69 -8.94
C GLY A 73 -4.62 4.78 -7.84
N ILE A 74 -5.01 5.02 -6.58
CA ILE A 74 -4.63 4.15 -5.45
C ILE A 74 -5.21 2.74 -5.63
N LEU A 75 -6.51 2.65 -5.93
CA LEU A 75 -7.19 1.37 -6.15
C LEU A 75 -6.55 0.59 -7.29
N LEU A 76 -6.28 1.23 -8.42
CA LEU A 76 -5.71 0.60 -9.61
C LEU A 76 -4.37 -0.06 -9.29
N ILE A 77 -3.46 0.67 -8.63
CA ILE A 77 -2.16 0.12 -8.24
C ILE A 77 -2.30 -0.97 -7.18
N THR A 78 -3.22 -0.82 -6.24
CA THR A 78 -3.47 -1.84 -5.20
C THR A 78 -3.94 -3.15 -5.80
N ILE A 79 -4.83 -3.11 -6.81
CA ILE A 79 -5.28 -4.30 -7.53
C ILE A 79 -4.12 -4.92 -8.32
N ILE A 80 -3.33 -4.13 -9.03
CA ILE A 80 -2.15 -4.64 -9.76
C ILE A 80 -1.18 -5.34 -8.78
N MET A 81 -0.86 -4.72 -7.65
CA MET A 81 0.02 -5.34 -6.65
C MET A 81 -0.58 -6.61 -6.05
N ALA A 82 -1.89 -6.65 -5.81
CA ALA A 82 -2.55 -7.87 -5.37
C ALA A 82 -2.42 -8.99 -6.42
N LEU A 83 -2.68 -8.70 -7.70
CA LEU A 83 -2.51 -9.67 -8.79
C LEU A 83 -1.06 -10.16 -8.90
N VAL A 84 -0.10 -9.25 -8.82
CA VAL A 84 1.34 -9.58 -8.81
C VAL A 84 1.68 -10.46 -7.60
N TYR A 85 1.17 -10.14 -6.42
CA TYR A 85 1.36 -10.95 -5.22
C TYR A 85 0.81 -12.37 -5.42
N PHE A 86 -0.41 -12.51 -5.95
CA PHE A 86 -1.01 -13.81 -6.25
C PHE A 86 -0.16 -14.60 -7.26
N TYR A 87 0.32 -13.94 -8.32
CA TYR A 87 1.14 -14.59 -9.35
C TYR A 87 2.47 -15.14 -8.82
N PHE A 88 3.11 -14.45 -7.87
CA PHE A 88 4.41 -14.86 -7.32
C PHE A 88 4.34 -15.77 -6.09
N ASN A 89 3.29 -15.65 -5.27
CA ASN A 89 3.20 -16.35 -3.98
C ASN A 89 2.18 -17.49 -3.96
N ILE A 90 1.23 -17.51 -4.89
CA ILE A 90 0.32 -18.63 -5.05
C ILE A 90 0.75 -19.40 -6.30
N GLU A 91 1.43 -20.53 -6.06
CA GLU A 91 1.59 -21.58 -7.07
C GLU A 91 0.17 -22.01 -7.49
N LEU A 92 -0.21 -21.67 -8.72
CA LEU A 92 -1.49 -22.03 -9.35
C LEU A 92 -1.39 -23.41 -10.00
#